data_AF-A0A519PHW2-F1
#
_entry.id   AF-A0A519PHW2-F1
#
_cell.length_a   1.000
_cell.length_b   1.000
_cell.length_c   1.000
_cell.angle_alpha   90.00
_cell.angle_beta   90.00
_cell.angle_gamma   90.00
#
_symmetry.space_group_name_H-M   'P 1'
#
loop_
_entity.id
_entity.type
_entity.pdbx_description
1 polymer ?
#
loop_
_entity_poly.entity_id
_entity_poly.type
_entity_poly.pdbx_seq_one_letter_code
_entity_poly.pdbx_strand_id
1 'polypeptide(L)' 'GMLSKMSAVIGGLGGNIIDVVHNRLALDVPAKGAEFDIMVETRGEAHAQEIRLGLEEAGYDLRMG' A
#
# COMPACT_ATOMS: atom_id res chain seq x y z
N GLY A 1 -10.74 0.95 -8.52
CA GLY A 1 -9.95 2.17 -8.22
C GLY A 1 -8.58 1.79 -7.69
N MET A 2 -7.70 2.77 -7.41
CA MET A 2 -6.31 2.50 -6.98
C MET A 2 -6.27 1.72 -5.65
N LEU A 3 -6.98 2.18 -4.61
CA LEU A 3 -7.07 1.48 -3.32
C LEU A 3 -7.53 0.03 -3.45
N SER A 4 -8.59 -0.22 -4.22
CA SER A 4 -9.10 -1.59 -4.43
C SER A 4 -8.07 -2.54 -5.05
N LYS A 5 -7.18 -2.04 -5.92
CA LYS A 5 -6.09 -2.87 -6.47
C LYS A 5 -5.02 -3.15 -5.43
N MET A 6 -4.60 -2.14 -4.66
CA MET A 6 -3.64 -2.31 -3.57
C MET A 6 -4.17 -3.28 -2.50
N SER A 7 -5.43 -3.13 -2.07
CA SER A 7 -6.06 -4.03 -1.11
C SER A 7 -6.16 -5.46 -1.63
N ALA A 8 -6.37 -5.66 -2.93
CA ALA A 8 -6.39 -7.00 -3.53
C ALA A 8 -5.01 -7.66 -3.49
N VAL A 9 -3.93 -6.92 -3.74
CA VAL A 9 -2.56 -7.43 -3.61
C VAL A 9 -2.26 -7.79 -2.15
N ILE A 10 -2.50 -6.86 -1.22
CA ILE A 10 -2.23 -7.06 0.21
C ILE A 10 -3.01 -8.26 0.75
N GLY A 11 -4.32 -8.32 0.50
CA GLY A 11 -5.17 -9.41 0.96
C GLY A 11 -4.85 -10.75 0.28
N GLY A 12 -4.46 -10.72 -1.00
CA GLY A 12 -4.05 -11.91 -1.76
C GLY A 12 -2.78 -12.56 -1.23
N LEU A 13 -1.87 -11.76 -0.67
CA LEU A 13 -0.66 -12.24 0.00
C LEU A 13 -0.88 -12.57 1.49
N GLY A 14 -2.08 -12.34 2.02
CA GLY A 14 -2.44 -12.66 3.40
C GLY A 14 -2.15 -11.56 4.41
N GLY A 15 -1.89 -10.33 3.96
CA GLY A 15 -1.80 -9.14 4.81
C GLY A 15 -3.16 -8.69 5.32
N ASN A 16 -3.19 -8.20 6.56
CA ASN A 16 -4.41 -7.68 7.20
C ASN A 16 -4.35 -6.15 7.26
N ILE A 17 -5.23 -5.47 6.52
CA ILE A 17 -5.28 -4.00 6.50
C ILE A 17 -6.03 -3.53 7.75
N ILE A 18 -5.37 -2.77 8.60
CA ILE A 18 -5.95 -2.26 9.87
C ILE A 18 -6.35 -0.79 9.80
N ASP A 19 -5.69 0.00 8.95
CA ASP A 19 -6.09 1.39 8.71
C ASP A 19 -5.70 1.86 7.30
N VAL A 20 -6.49 2.81 6.76
CA VAL A 20 -6.24 3.43 5.46
C VAL A 20 -6.52 4.92 5.57
N VAL A 21 -5.47 5.72 5.40
CA VAL A 21 -5.55 7.18 5.33
C VAL A 21 -5.28 7.61 3.89
N HIS A 22 -6.19 8.39 3.31
CA HIS A 22 -6.00 9.00 2.00
C HIS A 22 -5.61 10.46 2.20
N ASN A 23 -4.34 10.78 1.96
CA ASN A 23 -3.88 12.15 2.09
C ASN A 23 -4.17 12.93 0.80
N ARG A 24 -5.29 13.67 0.80
CA ARG A 24 -5.70 14.52 -0.32
C ARG A 24 -4.95 15.87 -0.37
N LEU A 25 -4.14 16.20 0.63
CA LEU A 25 -3.49 17.52 0.79
C LEU A 25 -2.01 17.57 0.39
N ALA A 26 -1.46 16.53 -0.23
CA ALA A 26 -0.10 16.55 -0.75
C ALA A 26 -0.01 17.49 -1.98
N LEU A 27 0.31 18.75 -1.73
CA LEU A 27 0.52 19.82 -2.72
C LEU A 27 1.64 19.53 -3.75
N ASP A 28 2.39 18.44 -3.58
CA ASP A 28 3.49 18.01 -4.45
C ASP A 28 3.14 16.84 -5.40
N VAL A 29 1.92 16.32 -5.34
CA VAL A 29 1.50 15.27 -6.27
C VAL A 29 0.83 15.92 -7.48
N PRO A 30 1.28 15.66 -8.72
CA PRO A 30 0.62 16.17 -9.92
C PRO A 30 -0.86 15.84 -9.85
N ALA A 31 -1.74 16.67 -10.45
CA ALA A 31 -3.21 16.64 -10.34
C ALA A 31 -3.94 15.27 -10.59
N LYS A 32 -3.23 14.17 -10.78
CA LYS A 32 -3.71 12.80 -10.98
C LYS A 32 -3.16 11.74 -10.00
N GLY A 33 -2.20 12.06 -9.11
CA GLY A 33 -1.69 11.08 -8.14
C GLY A 33 -2.45 11.15 -6.82
N ALA A 34 -2.60 10.00 -6.16
CA ALA A 34 -3.20 9.87 -4.83
C ALA A 34 -2.22 9.12 -3.94
N GLU A 35 -1.98 9.65 -2.74
CA GLU A 35 -1.13 9.01 -1.73
C GLU A 35 -2.03 8.33 -0.69
N PHE A 36 -1.68 7.09 -0.35
CA PHE A 36 -2.37 6.30 0.65
C PHE A 36 -1.36 5.83 1.68
N ASP A 37 -1.59 6.19 2.94
CA ASP A 37 -0.92 5.55 4.05
C ASP A 37 -1.78 4.35 4.46
N ILE A 38 -1.23 3.15 4.26
CA ILE A 38 -1.94 1.90 4.56
C ILE A 38 -1.17 1.20 5.68
N MET A 39 -1.84 0.98 6.80
CA MET A 39 -1.28 0.21 7.89
C MET A 39 -1.67 -1.26 7.72
N VAL A 40 -0.66 -2.13 7.61
CA VAL A 40 -0.83 -3.55 7.36
C VAL A 40 -0.19 -4.35 8.48
N GLU A 41 -0.98 -5.20 9.13
CA GLU A 41 -0.49 -6.23 10.04
C GLU A 41 0.03 -7.42 9.22
N THR A 42 1.22 -7.91 9.60
CA THR A 42 1.92 -9.01 8.93
C THR A 42 2.31 -10.07 9.94
N ARG A 43 2.86 -11.20 9.45
CA ARG A 43 3.24 -12.36 10.30
C ARG A 43 4.70 -12.29 10.74
N GLY A 44 5.33 -11.11 10.59
CA GLY A 44 6.75 -10.88 10.76
C GLY A 44 7.40 -10.30 9.52
N GLU A 45 8.69 -10.01 9.63
CA GLU A 45 9.46 -9.25 8.64
C GLU A 45 9.45 -9.88 7.25
N ALA A 46 9.63 -11.20 7.14
CA ALA A 46 9.63 -11.88 5.84
C ALA A 46 8.29 -11.70 5.09
N HIS A 47 7.17 -11.76 5.80
CA HIS A 47 5.84 -11.55 5.22
C HIS A 47 5.63 -10.07 4.83
N ALA A 48 6.14 -9.13 5.61
CA ALA A 48 6.13 -7.72 5.22
C ALA A 48 6.93 -7.46 3.93
N GLN A 49 8.06 -8.13 3.76
CA GLN A 49 8.86 -8.05 2.53
C GLN A 49 8.14 -8.66 1.32
N GLU A 50 7.44 -9.78 1.50
CA GLU A 50 6.61 -10.39 0.44
C GLU A 50 5.52 -9.42 -0.04
N ILE A 51 4.82 -8.79 0.90
CA ILE A 51 3.78 -7.79 0.58
C ILE A 51 4.39 -6.57 -0.14
N ARG A 52 5.54 -6.07 0.33
CA ARG A 52 6.26 -4.96 -0.32
C ARG A 52 6.59 -5.30 -1.76
N LEU A 53 7.20 -6.46 -2.00
CA LEU A 53 7.58 -6.91 -3.35
C LEU A 53 6.35 -7.05 -4.25
N GLY A 54 5.26 -7.65 -3.76
CA GLY A 54 4.04 -7.79 -4.56
C GLY A 54 3.40 -6.45 -4.95
N LEU A 55 3.51 -5.44 -4.08
CA LEU A 55 3.07 -4.08 -4.38
C LEU A 55 4.00 -3.37 -5.38
N GLU A 56 5.32 -3.53 -5.26
CA GLU A 56 6.30 -3.01 -6.23
C GLU A 56 6.12 -3.63 -7.62
N GLU A 57 5.91 -4.95 -7.69
CA GLU A 57 5.63 -5.67 -8.94
C GLU A 57 4.31 -5.23 -9.58
N ALA A 58 3.33 -4.80 -8.78
CA ALA A 58 2.09 -4.20 -9.25
C ALA A 58 2.25 -2.73 -9.71
N GLY A 59 3.46 -2.16 -9.61
CA GLY A 59 3.82 -0.83 -10.10
C GLY A 59 3.59 0.29 -9.09
N TYR A 60 3.51 -0.01 -7.80
CA TYR A 60 3.38 0.99 -6.74
C TYR A 60 4.75 1.39 -6.19
N ASP A 61 4.97 2.70 -6.01
CA ASP A 61 6.13 3.23 -5.29
C ASP A 61 5.79 3.27 -3.79
N LEU A 62 6.61 2.63 -2.96
CA LEU A 62 6.33 2.41 -1.55
C LEU A 62 7.35 3.14 -0.68
N ARG A 63 6.85 3.76 0.39
CA ARG A 63 7.67 4.31 1.47
C ARG A 63 7.37 3.53 2.73
N MET A 64 8.38 2.83 3.24
CA MET A 64 8.28 2.14 4.53
C MET A 64 8.69 3.12 5.63
N GLY A 65 7.84 3.27 6.64
CA GLY A 65 8.06 4.11 7.82
C GLY A 65 8.26 3.30 9.10
#